data_AF-A0AAV0YWZ7-F1
#
_entry.id   AF-A0AAV0YWZ7-F1
#
_cell.length_a   1.000
_cell.length_b   1.000
_cell.length_c   1.000
_cell.angle_alpha   90.00
_cell.angle_beta   90.00
_cell.angle_gamma   90.00
#
_symmetry.space_group_name_H-M   'P 1'
#
loop_
_entity.id
_entity.type
_entity.pdbx_description
1 polymer ?
#
loop_
_entity_poly.entity_id
_entity_poly.type
_entity_poly.pdbx_seq_one_letter_code
_entity_poly.pdbx_strand_id
1 'polypeptide(L)'
;MVALRRFGSLCQLDPLDHASAVALFHHYAQLNHSSSYIPDEVLVHEIVKRCKGSPLALEVIAGSLCQQPFEKWQNMKQRLKSQSIFESNKTNLLCYLQQSLEILEDINEKECFI
;
A
#
# COMPACT_ATOMS: atom_id res chain seq x y z
N MET A 1 32.22 -20.66 -9.30
CA MET A 1 30.91 -21.30 -9.11
C MET A 1 30.42 -20.92 -7.72
N VAL A 2 29.63 -19.85 -7.60
CA VAL A 2 29.11 -19.41 -6.29
C VAL A 2 27.86 -20.24 -6.01
N ALA A 3 27.95 -21.13 -5.03
CA ALA A 3 26.80 -21.89 -4.55
C ALA A 3 25.94 -20.96 -3.69
N LEU A 4 24.83 -20.48 -4.26
CA LEU A 4 23.74 -19.88 -3.50
C LEU A 4 23.23 -20.94 -2.52
N ARG A 5 23.46 -20.72 -1.22
CA ARG A 5 22.87 -21.52 -0.15
C ARG A 5 21.36 -21.55 -0.40
N ARG A 6 20.83 -22.76 -0.58
CA ARG A 6 19.40 -23.09 -0.69
C ARG A 6 18.63 -22.27 0.35
N PHE A 7 17.92 -21.23 -0.09
CA PHE A 7 16.84 -20.67 0.70
C PHE A 7 15.85 -21.82 0.97
N GLY A 8 15.34 -21.89 2.20
CA GLY A 8 14.32 -22.86 2.59
C GLY A 8 13.12 -22.82 1.63
N SER A 9 12.27 -23.85 1.66
CA SER A 9 11.07 -23.97 0.82
C SER A 9 10.44 -22.61 0.50
N LEU A 10 10.33 -22.27 -0.78
CA LEU A 10 9.83 -20.98 -1.24
C LEU A 10 8.38 -20.82 -0.78
N CYS A 11 8.13 -19.99 0.23
CA CYS A 11 6.78 -19.59 0.61
C CYS A 11 6.39 -18.40 -0.27
N GLN A 12 5.68 -18.68 -1.37
CA GLN A 12 5.10 -17.63 -2.19
C GLN A 12 3.90 -17.04 -1.43
N LEU A 13 3.96 -15.75 -1.10
CA LEU A 13 2.85 -15.05 -0.46
C LEU A 13 1.94 -14.48 -1.54
N ASP A 14 0.67 -14.86 -1.48
CA ASP A 14 -0.36 -14.29 -2.34
C ASP A 14 -0.82 -12.91 -1.82
N PRO A 15 -1.31 -12.02 -2.69
CA PRO A 15 -1.99 -10.81 -2.25
C PRO A 15 -3.14 -11.11 -1.29
N LEU A 16 -3.42 -10.20 -0.37
CA LEU A 16 -4.56 -10.31 0.53
C LEU A 16 -5.87 -10.43 -0.26
N ASP A 17 -6.74 -11.36 0.16
CA ASP A 17 -8.12 -11.37 -0.29
C ASP A 17 -8.84 -10.08 0.16
N HIS A 18 -9.96 -9.77 -0.50
CA HIS A 18 -10.65 -8.52 -0.26
C HIS A 18 -11.14 -8.35 1.18
N ALA A 19 -11.58 -9.42 1.85
CA ALA A 19 -12.08 -9.32 3.22
C ALA A 19 -10.92 -9.05 4.20
N SER A 20 -9.81 -9.78 4.05
CA SER A 20 -8.60 -9.54 4.84
C SER A 20 -7.99 -8.16 4.57
N ALA A 21 -8.02 -7.69 3.32
CA ALA A 21 -7.56 -6.36 2.94
C ALA A 21 -8.40 -5.25 3.59
N VAL A 22 -9.73 -5.41 3.65
CA VAL A 22 -10.63 -4.48 4.34
C VAL A 22 -10.36 -4.46 5.83
N ALA A 23 -10.21 -5.64 6.45
CA ALA A 23 -9.91 -5.74 7.88
C ALA A 23 -8.58 -5.05 8.23
N LEU A 24 -7.54 -5.26 7.42
CA LEU A 24 -6.24 -4.61 7.57
C LEU A 24 -6.35 -3.09 7.39
N PHE A 25 -7.10 -2.63 6.38
CA PHE A 25 -7.33 -1.21 6.14
C PHE A 25 -8.01 -0.54 7.35
N HIS A 26 -9.04 -1.16 7.91
CA HIS A 26 -9.70 -0.65 9.11
C HIS A 26 -8.74 -0.53 10.30
N HIS A 27 -7.91 -1.56 10.51
CA HIS A 27 -6.91 -1.56 11.58
C HIS A 27 -5.99 -0.33 11.50
N TYR A 28 -5.46 -0.02 10.32
CA TYR A 28 -4.58 1.14 10.13
C TYR A 28 -5.32 2.48 10.09
N ALA A 29 -6.54 2.52 9.55
CA ALA A 29 -7.35 3.75 9.47
C ALA A 29 -7.91 4.18 10.83
N GLN A 30 -8.02 3.25 11.79
CA GLN A 30 -8.57 3.46 13.13
C GLN A 30 -7.50 3.47 14.22
N LEU A 31 -6.23 3.66 13.87
CA LEU A 31 -5.09 3.59 14.79
C LEU A 31 -5.19 4.48 16.04
N ASN A 32 -6.12 5.45 16.07
CA ASN A 32 -6.57 6.07 17.31
C ASN A 32 -8.11 6.22 17.28
N HIS A 33 -8.79 5.75 18.33
CA HIS A 33 -10.26 5.71 18.51
C HIS A 33 -10.98 7.08 18.54
N SER A 34 -10.33 8.14 18.06
CA SER A 34 -10.76 9.54 18.16
C SER A 34 -11.02 10.17 16.78
N SER A 35 -11.52 9.42 15.79
CA SER A 35 -11.95 10.04 14.54
C SER A 35 -13.34 10.66 14.70
N SER A 36 -13.48 11.92 14.28
CA SER A 36 -14.78 12.61 14.24
C SER A 36 -15.66 12.16 13.07
N TYR A 37 -15.05 11.51 12.08
CA TYR A 37 -15.70 11.03 10.87
C TYR A 37 -15.60 9.50 10.77
N ILE A 38 -16.73 8.85 10.51
CA ILE A 38 -16.83 7.42 10.24
C ILE A 38 -17.08 7.28 8.73
N PRO A 39 -16.14 6.72 7.96
CA PRO A 39 -16.31 6.53 6.52
C PRO A 39 -17.38 5.47 6.23
N ASP A 40 -18.18 5.72 5.19
CA ASP A 40 -19.10 4.72 4.62
C ASP A 40 -18.34 3.48 4.12
N GLU A 41 -18.87 2.29 4.36
CA GLU A 41 -18.27 1.02 3.93
C GLU A 41 -18.06 0.98 2.42
N VAL A 42 -18.99 1.55 1.64
CA VAL A 42 -18.86 1.60 0.17
C VAL A 42 -17.59 2.35 -0.24
N LEU A 43 -17.29 3.46 0.43
CA LEU A 43 -16.10 4.28 0.17
C LEU A 43 -14.82 3.52 0.54
N VAL A 44 -14.82 2.82 1.69
CA VAL A 44 -13.70 1.99 2.13
C VAL A 44 -13.42 0.88 1.11
N HIS A 45 -14.46 0.15 0.69
CA HIS A 45 -14.32 -0.94 -0.28
C HIS A 45 -13.77 -0.47 -1.63
N GLU A 46 -14.19 0.70 -2.13
CA GLU A 46 -13.65 1.26 -3.37
C GLU A 46 -12.17 1.60 -3.26
N ILE A 47 -11.72 2.16 -2.14
CA ILE A 47 -10.31 2.49 -1.88
C ILE A 47 -9.49 1.19 -1.77
N VAL A 48 -9.94 0.24 -0.94
CA VAL A 48 -9.27 -1.05 -0.71
C VAL A 48 -9.10 -1.84 -2.02
N LYS A 49 -10.14 -1.84 -2.87
CA LYS A 49 -10.08 -2.49 -4.18
C LYS A 49 -8.97 -1.94 -5.06
N ARG A 50 -8.64 -0.64 -4.93
CA ARG A 50 -7.55 -0.02 -5.68
C ARG A 50 -6.18 -0.45 -5.17
N CYS A 51 -6.05 -0.81 -3.89
CA CYS A 51 -4.82 -1.32 -3.29
C CYS A 51 -4.41 -2.73 -3.76
N LYS A 52 -5.26 -3.44 -4.51
CA LYS A 52 -4.99 -4.75 -5.13
C LYS A 52 -4.40 -5.79 -4.14
N GLY A 53 -4.83 -5.76 -2.88
CA GLY A 53 -4.37 -6.71 -1.86
C GLY A 53 -2.92 -6.51 -1.40
N SER A 54 -2.26 -5.40 -1.75
CA SER A 54 -0.91 -5.07 -1.25
C SER A 54 -0.98 -4.58 0.19
N PRO A 55 -0.42 -5.29 1.17
CA PRO A 55 -0.44 -4.87 2.59
C PRO A 55 0.20 -3.49 2.78
N LEU A 56 1.32 -3.23 2.10
CA LEU A 56 2.05 -1.97 2.20
C LEU A 56 1.26 -0.78 1.62
N ALA A 57 0.56 -0.98 0.49
CA ALA A 57 -0.29 0.07 -0.06
C ALA A 57 -1.50 0.36 0.86
N LEU A 58 -2.10 -0.68 1.45
CA LEU A 58 -3.20 -0.55 2.40
C LEU A 58 -2.76 0.23 3.63
N GLU A 59 -1.63 -0.10 4.23
CA GLU A 59 -1.07 0.60 5.39
C GLU A 59 -0.82 2.08 5.11
N VAL A 60 -0.11 2.40 4.03
CA VAL A 60 0.24 3.79 3.68
C VAL A 60 -1.01 4.62 3.41
N ILE A 61 -1.97 4.09 2.66
CA ILE A 61 -3.21 4.80 2.31
C ILE A 61 -4.09 4.95 3.55
N ALA A 62 -4.34 3.86 4.29
CA ALA A 62 -5.16 3.89 5.51
C ALA A 62 -4.58 4.82 6.56
N GLY A 63 -3.26 4.75 6.79
CA GLY A 63 -2.55 5.65 7.71
C GLY A 63 -2.68 7.12 7.31
N SER A 64 -2.64 7.43 6.00
CA SER A 64 -2.84 8.81 5.52
C SER A 64 -4.27 9.34 5.70
N LEU A 65 -5.24 8.44 5.84
CA LEU A 65 -6.66 8.74 6.02
C LEU A 65 -7.10 8.69 7.49
N CYS A 66 -6.24 8.18 8.37
CA CYS A 66 -6.49 8.15 9.81
C CYS A 66 -6.80 9.57 10.33
N GLN A 67 -7.94 9.69 11.02
CA GLN A 67 -8.46 10.95 11.58
C GLN A 67 -8.70 12.07 10.56
N GLN A 68 -8.76 11.77 9.26
CA GLN A 68 -9.03 12.77 8.24
C GLN A 68 -10.53 12.97 8.00
N PRO A 69 -10.98 14.19 7.65
CA PRO A 69 -12.37 14.47 7.32
C PRO A 69 -12.78 13.87 5.98
N PHE A 70 -14.10 13.74 5.75
CA PHE A 70 -14.69 13.16 4.54
C PHE A 70 -14.06 13.65 3.22
N GLU A 71 -13.79 14.95 3.11
CA GLU A 71 -13.21 15.55 1.90
C GLU A 71 -11.87 14.90 1.50
N LYS A 72 -11.04 14.56 2.48
CA LYS A 72 -9.76 13.86 2.24
C LYS A 72 -9.98 12.44 1.75
N TRP A 73 -10.98 11.74 2.29
CA TRP A 73 -11.35 10.39 1.83
C TRP A 73 -11.88 10.42 0.40
N GLN A 74 -12.75 11.37 0.05
CA GLN A 74 -13.23 11.54 -1.33
C GLN A 74 -12.10 11.91 -2.28
N ASN A 75 -11.22 12.83 -1.88
CA ASN A 75 -10.06 13.21 -2.68
C ASN A 75 -9.15 12.01 -2.93
N MET A 76 -8.89 11.18 -1.91
CA MET A 76 -8.12 9.95 -2.04
C MET A 76 -8.78 8.97 -3.02
N LYS A 77 -10.09 8.73 -2.90
CA LYS A 77 -10.84 7.91 -3.86
C LYS A 77 -10.67 8.41 -5.30
N GLN A 78 -10.85 9.71 -5.54
CA GLN A 78 -10.70 10.27 -6.88
C GLN A 78 -9.27 10.17 -7.40
N ARG A 79 -8.27 10.40 -6.54
CA ARG A 79 -6.85 10.25 -6.90
C ARG A 79 -6.52 8.82 -7.28
N LEU A 80 -6.97 7.83 -6.51
CA LEU A 80 -6.79 6.41 -6.83
C LEU A 80 -7.58 5.95 -8.07
N LYS A 81 -8.55 6.77 -8.52
CA LYS A 81 -9.29 6.54 -9.76
C LYS A 81 -8.58 7.13 -10.98
N SER A 82 -7.96 8.31 -10.85
CA SER A 82 -7.31 9.02 -11.96
C SER A 82 -5.83 8.69 -12.13
N GLN A 83 -5.14 8.29 -11.06
CA GLN A 83 -3.71 8.03 -11.05
C GLN A 83 -3.42 6.59 -10.59
N SER A 84 -2.30 6.06 -11.05
CA SER A 84 -1.68 4.88 -10.42
C SER A 84 -1.41 5.20 -8.95
N ILE A 85 -1.54 4.19 -8.07
CA ILE A 85 -1.19 4.30 -6.64
C ILE A 85 0.22 4.88 -6.46
N PHE A 86 1.10 4.61 -7.43
CA PHE A 86 2.51 4.99 -7.46
C PHE A 86 2.76 6.42 -7.96
N GLU A 87 1.83 7.02 -8.72
CA GLU A 87 1.96 8.38 -9.28
C GLU A 87 1.60 9.47 -8.25
N SER A 88 1.11 9.06 -7.08
CA SER A 88 0.39 9.91 -6.15
C SER A 88 1.31 10.55 -5.09
N ASN A 89 2.25 11.42 -5.49
CA ASN A 89 3.23 12.12 -4.62
C ASN A 89 4.21 11.18 -3.88
N LYS A 90 5.31 11.76 -3.35
CA LYS A 90 6.30 11.12 -2.43
C LYS A 90 5.61 10.51 -1.20
N THR A 91 4.90 9.43 -1.39
CA THR A 91 4.30 8.62 -0.34
C THR A 91 5.39 7.74 0.25
N ASN A 92 5.24 7.38 1.52
CA ASN A 92 6.13 6.41 2.15
C ASN A 92 6.24 5.11 1.31
N LEU A 93 5.18 4.75 0.57
CA LEU A 93 5.19 3.64 -0.38
C LEU A 93 6.32 3.75 -1.43
N LEU A 94 6.46 4.90 -2.11
CA LEU A 94 7.56 5.11 -3.05
C LEU A 94 8.92 5.07 -2.35
N CYS A 95 9.02 5.60 -1.13
CA CYS A 95 10.25 5.55 -0.34
C CYS A 95 10.66 4.10 -0.01
N TYR A 96 9.70 3.25 0.37
CA TYR A 96 9.97 1.83 0.65
C TYR A 96 10.38 1.04 -0.60
N LEU A 97 9.75 1.34 -1.74
CA LEU A 97 10.10 0.72 -3.01
C LEU A 97 11.47 1.20 -3.51
N GLN A 98 11.75 2.50 -3.36
CA GLN A 98 13.05 3.07 -3.68
C GLN A 98 14.16 2.46 -2.82
N GLN A 99 13.94 2.28 -1.51
CA GLN A 99 14.89 1.57 -0.65
C GLN A 99 15.14 0.13 -1.13
N SER A 100 14.08 -0.56 -1.58
CA SER A 100 14.21 -1.92 -2.13
C SER A 100 15.06 -1.94 -3.42
N LEU A 101 14.94 -0.91 -4.25
CA LEU A 101 15.79 -0.71 -5.43
C LEU A 101 17.22 -0.32 -5.05
N GLU A 102 17.42 0.52 -4.03
CA GLU A 102 18.74 0.98 -3.58
C GLU A 102 19.61 -0.17 -3.05
N ILE A 103 19.00 -1.19 -2.43
CA ILE A 103 19.66 -2.41 -1.94
C ILE A 103 20.27 -3.24 -3.08
N LEU A 104 19.77 -3.13 -4.31
CA LEU A 104 20.40 -3.81 -5.45
C LEU A 104 21.83 -3.27 -5.61
N GLU A 105 22.83 -4.15 -5.68
CA GLU A 105 24.23 -3.72 -5.80
C GLU A 105 24.61 -3.42 -7.26
N ASP A 106 23.97 -4.10 -8.22
CA ASP A 106 24.22 -3.93 -9.65
C ASP A 106 23.42 -2.75 -10.23
N ILE A 107 24.14 -1.78 -10.79
CA ILE A 107 23.56 -0.60 -11.44
C ILE A 107 22.75 -0.99 -12.68
N ASN A 108 23.15 -2.03 -13.42
CA ASN A 108 22.43 -2.49 -14.60
C ASN A 108 21.07 -3.12 -14.22
N GLU A 109 20.99 -3.77 -13.06
CA GLU A 109 19.73 -4.28 -12.53
C GLU A 109 18.79 -3.12 -12.16
N LYS A 110 19.31 -2.02 -11.61
CA LYS A 110 18.50 -0.82 -11.30
C LYS A 110 17.95 -0.14 -12.54
N GLU A 111 18.76 0.02 -13.60
CA GLU A 111 18.32 0.65 -14.85
C GLU A 111 17.15 -0.09 -15.51
N CYS A 112 16.99 -1.39 -15.28
CA CYS A 112 15.89 -2.16 -15.85
C CYS A 112 14.51 -1.82 -15.25
N PHE A 113 14.45 -1.10 -14.13
CA PHE A 113 13.21 -0.69 -13.46
C PHE A 113 12.88 0.80 -13.65
N ILE A 114 13.75 1.57 -14.32
CA ILE A 114 13.59 3.02 -14.59
C ILE A 114 13.20 3.22 -16.06
#